data_AF-S3ULX6-F1
#
_entry.id   AF-S3ULX6-F1
#
_cell.length_a   1.000
_cell.length_b   1.000
_cell.length_c   1.000
_cell.angle_alpha   90.00
_cell.angle_beta   90.00
_cell.angle_gamma   90.00
#
_symmetry.space_group_name_H-M   'P 1'
#
loop_
_entity.id
_entity.type
_entity.pdbx_description
1 polymer ?
#
loop_
_entity_poly.entity_id
_entity_poly.type
_entity_poly.pdbx_seq_one_letter_code
_entity_poly.pdbx_strand_id
1 'polypeptide(L)'
;MTSVKDAATKAKTTVTAGDNVVVTPTTNADGSSNYQVATAKDVNFDRVTVGSVVVDKATNTINGLSNKTWNGTAVSGQAATEDQLQAVSDAQKATDDAAVKYDNPLTKDKVTLGGAGSTTPVTLTNVKAGAVNSTSTDAINGSQLHGVADSVKNAIGGSTTIDATTGAITTSNIGGTGSNTIDGAITSVKDAATKAKTTVTAGDNVVVTPTTNADGSSNYQVATAKDVNFDKVTVGSVVVDKATNTINGLSNKTWNGTAVSGQAATEDQLAAVDSKLGGLDDAAVKYDNPLTKDKVTLGGAGSTTPVTLTNVKAGAVNSSSTDAINGSQLHGVADSVKNAIGGATTIDATTGAVTTSNIGGTGSNTIDGAITSVKATTDKGINFGGTTGKNNYALGSDINVKGDSNITSTTVAGGVQLGLGDTLNVKDAINVGSGTSKIKIDGTTNTIGGLSNKTWNGTAVSGQAATEDQLQAVSDAQKATDDAAVKYDDPLTKDKVTLGGAGSTTPVTLTNVKAGAVNSSSTDAINGSQLHGVADSVKNAIGGSTTIDATTGAITTSNIGGTGSNTIDGAITSVKDAATKAKTTVTAGDNVVVTPTTNADGSSNYQVATAKDVNFDKVTVGSVVV
;
A
#
# COMPACT_ATOMS: atom_id res chain seq x y z
N MET A 1 96.56 -8.53 43.32
CA MET A 1 95.51 -8.66 42.28
C MET A 1 94.09 -8.58 42.82
N THR A 2 93.77 -9.15 43.99
CA THR A 2 92.40 -9.27 44.51
C THR A 2 91.69 -7.95 44.82
N SER A 3 92.37 -6.97 45.43
CA SER A 3 91.74 -5.70 45.89
C SER A 3 91.21 -4.78 44.79
N VAL A 4 91.62 -4.96 43.53
CA VAL A 4 91.22 -4.09 42.41
C VAL A 4 89.97 -4.62 41.68
N LYS A 5 89.66 -5.92 41.80
CA LYS A 5 88.51 -6.54 41.11
C LYS A 5 87.20 -6.37 41.89
N ASP A 6 87.26 -6.40 43.22
CA ASP A 6 86.10 -6.13 44.09
C ASP A 6 85.67 -4.67 44.03
N ALA A 7 86.62 -3.72 43.91
CA ALA A 7 86.31 -2.30 43.76
C ALA A 7 85.52 -2.02 42.46
N ALA A 8 85.90 -2.67 41.35
CA ALA A 8 85.16 -2.65 40.10
C ALA A 8 83.83 -3.44 40.13
N THR A 9 83.52 -4.07 41.28
CA THR A 9 82.24 -4.74 41.58
C THR A 9 81.48 -4.03 42.73
N LYS A 10 82.01 -2.89 43.26
CA LYS A 10 81.41 -2.03 44.30
C LYS A 10 81.37 -0.50 43.98
N ALA A 11 80.99 -0.09 42.76
CA ALA A 11 80.51 1.27 42.40
C ALA A 11 79.28 1.50 41.40
N LYS A 12 78.27 0.61 41.29
CA LYS A 12 77.00 0.52 40.47
C LYS A 12 75.88 1.39 40.96
N THR A 13 75.62 2.42 40.20
CA THR A 13 74.24 2.82 40.05
C THR A 13 73.49 1.79 39.21
N THR A 14 72.67 0.98 39.86
CA THR A 14 71.36 0.70 39.28
C THR A 14 70.46 1.91 39.52
N VAL A 15 69.85 2.44 38.46
CA VAL A 15 68.60 3.19 38.59
C VAL A 15 67.52 2.33 37.98
N THR A 16 66.52 2.05 38.79
CA THR A 16 65.28 1.42 38.40
C THR A 16 64.33 2.48 37.86
N ALA A 17 63.60 2.14 36.80
CA ALA A 17 62.37 2.85 36.52
C ALA A 17 61.45 2.73 37.75
N GLY A 18 60.92 3.85 38.22
CA GLY A 18 59.63 3.82 38.88
C GLY A 18 58.53 3.82 37.83
N ASP A 19 57.31 3.51 38.27
CA ASP A 19 56.16 3.15 37.45
C ASP A 19 55.91 4.13 36.29
N ASN A 20 56.24 5.41 36.49
CA ASN A 20 56.01 6.53 35.58
C ASN A 20 57.29 7.23 35.08
N VAL A 21 58.46 6.61 35.22
CA VAL A 21 59.77 7.22 34.91
C VAL A 21 60.63 6.24 34.10
N VAL A 22 60.91 6.58 32.84
CA VAL A 22 61.79 5.79 31.95
C VAL A 22 63.24 6.22 32.12
N VAL A 23 64.14 5.24 32.16
CA VAL A 23 65.53 5.40 32.54
C VAL A 23 66.41 4.69 31.49
N THR A 24 67.04 5.45 30.59
CA THR A 24 67.61 4.92 29.33
C THR A 24 69.15 4.91 29.31
N PRO A 25 69.83 3.77 29.54
CA PRO A 25 71.29 3.67 29.60
C PRO A 25 71.99 3.74 28.22
N THR A 26 73.16 4.42 28.14
CA THR A 26 73.87 4.78 26.89
C THR A 26 75.40 4.90 27.06
N THR A 27 76.14 3.80 26.83
CA THR A 27 77.59 3.71 27.11
C THR A 27 78.43 4.76 26.37
N ASN A 28 79.22 5.51 27.13
CA ASN A 28 80.17 6.50 26.62
C ASN A 28 81.41 5.83 26.00
N ALA A 29 82.15 6.56 25.16
CA ALA A 29 83.29 6.04 24.40
C ALA A 29 84.49 5.59 25.25
N ASP A 30 84.57 6.03 26.51
CA ASP A 30 85.55 5.63 27.52
C ASP A 30 85.09 4.41 28.36
N GLY A 31 83.98 3.77 27.98
CA GLY A 31 83.35 2.70 28.76
C GLY A 31 82.59 3.20 29.99
N SER A 32 82.52 4.52 30.20
CA SER A 32 81.76 5.14 31.29
C SER A 32 80.27 5.31 30.94
N SER A 33 79.49 5.85 31.88
CA SER A 33 78.12 5.37 32.05
C SER A 33 77.02 6.46 32.18
N ASN A 34 76.02 6.52 31.26
CA ASN A 34 74.90 7.51 31.17
C ASN A 34 73.41 6.99 31.00
N TYR A 35 72.46 7.19 31.94
CA TYR A 35 71.01 6.80 31.95
C TYR A 35 70.28 8.10 31.69
N GLN A 36 69.64 8.32 30.55
CA GLN A 36 68.73 9.46 30.46
C GLN A 36 67.47 9.16 31.28
N VAL A 37 67.30 9.86 32.41
CA VAL A 37 66.05 9.83 33.19
C VAL A 37 65.06 10.80 32.55
N ALA A 38 63.87 10.30 32.23
CA ALA A 38 62.74 11.09 31.75
C ALA A 38 61.44 10.55 32.39
N THR A 39 60.37 11.34 32.40
CA THR A 39 59.03 10.75 32.55
C THR A 39 58.85 9.65 31.51
N ALA A 40 58.18 8.56 31.88
CA ALA A 40 57.79 7.56 30.91
C ALA A 40 56.94 8.20 29.79
N LYS A 41 56.99 7.62 28.58
CA LYS A 41 56.13 8.07 27.48
C LYS A 41 54.65 7.85 27.82
N ASP A 42 54.40 6.77 28.53
CA ASP A 42 53.12 6.32 29.03
C ASP A 42 53.19 6.32 30.56
N VAL A 43 52.30 7.06 31.24
CA VAL A 43 52.30 7.23 32.70
C VAL A 43 50.96 6.79 33.30
N ASN A 44 51.04 5.96 34.33
CA ASN A 44 49.96 5.28 35.03
C ASN A 44 49.73 5.95 36.40
N PHE A 45 48.72 6.81 36.50
CA PHE A 45 48.33 7.46 37.75
C PHE A 45 47.09 6.80 38.36
N ASP A 46 47.04 6.70 39.68
CA ASP A 46 45.82 6.27 40.39
C ASP A 46 44.75 7.37 40.43
N ARG A 47 45.17 8.64 40.50
CA ARG A 47 44.29 9.81 40.37
C ARG A 47 45.04 11.00 39.77
N VAL A 48 44.33 11.77 38.95
CA VAL A 48 44.83 13.01 38.35
C VAL A 48 43.77 14.10 38.53
N THR A 49 44.11 15.14 39.29
CA THR A 49 43.20 16.25 39.62
C THR A 49 43.70 17.56 39.00
N VAL A 50 42.82 18.29 38.32
CA VAL A 50 43.08 19.63 37.80
C VAL A 50 41.84 20.50 38.02
N GLY A 51 41.90 21.45 38.95
CA GLY A 51 40.72 22.22 39.35
C GLY A 51 39.68 21.33 40.05
N SER A 52 38.42 21.35 39.60
CA SER A 52 37.44 20.34 40.03
C SER A 52 37.39 19.10 39.15
N VAL A 53 38.14 19.05 38.04
CA VAL A 53 38.17 17.86 37.16
C VAL A 53 39.07 16.80 37.78
N VAL A 54 38.55 15.59 37.93
CA VAL A 54 39.26 14.43 38.50
C VAL A 54 39.14 13.24 37.56
N VAL A 55 40.27 12.77 37.04
CA VAL A 55 40.39 11.46 36.38
C VAL A 55 40.80 10.44 37.45
N ASP A 56 40.00 9.40 37.65
CA ASP A 56 40.19 8.41 38.70
C ASP A 56 40.27 6.99 38.11
N LYS A 57 41.37 6.28 38.39
CA LYS A 57 41.64 4.93 37.87
C LYS A 57 40.88 3.83 38.61
N ALA A 58 40.48 4.06 39.86
CA ALA A 58 39.72 3.08 40.64
C ALA A 58 38.27 2.98 40.16
N THR A 59 37.67 4.09 39.73
CA THR A 59 36.35 4.13 39.08
C THR A 59 36.41 4.08 37.56
N ASN A 60 37.55 4.43 36.96
CA ASN A 60 37.71 4.71 35.52
C ASN A 60 36.79 5.84 35.01
N THR A 61 36.45 6.81 35.87
CA THR A 61 35.57 7.94 35.52
C THR A 61 36.30 9.28 35.51
N ILE A 62 35.76 10.22 34.72
CA ILE A 62 36.20 11.62 34.65
C ILE A 62 35.09 12.47 35.28
N ASN A 63 35.34 12.96 36.48
CA ASN A 63 34.36 13.67 37.29
C ASN A 63 34.62 15.19 37.28
N GLY A 64 33.59 15.97 37.61
CA GLY A 64 33.74 17.41 37.88
C GLY A 64 33.80 18.33 36.66
N LEU A 65 33.40 17.83 35.48
CA LEU A 65 33.11 18.63 34.29
C LEU A 65 31.94 19.61 34.54
N SER A 66 31.95 20.74 33.83
CA SER A 66 30.97 21.84 33.99
C SER A 66 29.74 21.76 33.06
N ASN A 67 29.83 21.05 31.94
CA ASN A 67 28.80 20.92 30.89
C ASN A 67 27.76 19.83 31.20
N LYS A 68 27.01 19.99 32.29
CA LYS A 68 26.02 19.00 32.78
C LYS A 68 24.64 19.06 32.13
N THR A 69 24.35 20.09 31.34
CA THR A 69 23.04 20.26 30.70
C THR A 69 23.21 20.59 29.22
N TRP A 70 22.39 19.98 28.37
CA TRP A 70 22.31 20.37 26.96
C TRP A 70 21.54 21.68 26.84
N ASN A 71 22.16 22.68 26.21
CA ASN A 71 21.61 24.03 26.01
C ASN A 71 21.21 24.29 24.55
N GLY A 72 21.36 23.30 23.66
CA GLY A 72 21.13 23.44 22.21
C GLY A 72 22.31 24.00 21.41
N THR A 73 23.52 24.09 21.96
CA THR A 73 24.72 24.52 21.21
C THR A 73 26.00 23.90 21.78
N ALA A 74 26.61 22.97 21.05
CA ALA A 74 27.92 22.39 21.36
C ALA A 74 29.06 23.42 21.34
N VAL A 75 30.06 23.24 22.23
CA VAL A 75 31.28 24.04 22.29
C VAL A 75 32.49 23.21 21.86
N SER A 76 33.06 23.53 20.68
CA SER A 76 33.95 22.59 19.98
C SER A 76 35.14 22.08 20.81
N GLY A 77 35.34 20.76 20.78
CA GLY A 77 36.44 20.09 21.44
C GLY A 77 36.33 19.97 22.97
N GLN A 78 35.16 20.18 23.58
CA GLN A 78 34.84 19.69 24.93
C GLN A 78 34.34 18.24 24.88
N ALA A 79 34.43 17.50 25.99
CA ALA A 79 33.94 16.13 26.13
C ALA A 79 32.50 16.11 26.68
N ALA A 80 31.63 15.27 26.13
CA ALA A 80 30.24 15.17 26.57
C ALA A 80 30.08 14.45 27.93
N THR A 81 29.03 14.80 28.68
CA THR A 81 28.65 14.16 29.95
C THR A 81 27.58 13.08 29.77
N GLU A 82 27.45 12.20 30.77
CA GLU A 82 26.43 11.13 30.80
C GLU A 82 25.00 11.71 30.79
N ASP A 83 24.77 12.84 31.48
CA ASP A 83 23.50 13.59 31.47
C ASP A 83 23.15 14.10 30.05
N GLN A 84 24.13 14.62 29.31
CA GLN A 84 23.94 15.06 27.92
C GLN A 84 23.66 13.89 26.97
N LEU A 85 24.31 12.73 27.18
CA LEU A 85 24.06 11.51 26.38
C LEU A 85 22.67 10.92 26.68
N GLN A 86 22.24 10.92 27.93
CA GLN A 86 20.89 10.51 28.33
C GLN A 86 19.83 11.40 27.69
N ALA A 87 20.03 12.73 27.67
CA ALA A 87 19.09 13.65 27.02
C ALA A 87 18.91 13.38 25.51
N VAL A 88 19.98 12.96 24.80
CA VAL A 88 19.88 12.53 23.39
C VAL A 88 19.19 11.17 23.25
N SER A 89 19.42 10.24 24.19
CA SER A 89 18.72 8.94 24.26
C SER A 89 17.21 9.10 24.49
N ASP A 90 16.82 10.01 25.38
CA ASP A 90 15.40 10.30 25.65
C ASP A 90 14.72 11.02 24.48
N ALA A 91 15.42 11.93 23.80
CA ALA A 91 14.94 12.55 22.56
C ALA A 91 14.75 11.52 21.44
N GLN A 92 15.71 10.61 21.25
CA GLN A 92 15.59 9.47 20.32
C GLN A 92 14.35 8.64 20.65
N LYS A 93 14.17 8.26 21.93
CA LYS A 93 13.02 7.47 22.38
C LYS A 93 11.69 8.19 22.14
N ALA A 94 11.62 9.50 22.37
CA ALA A 94 10.40 10.28 22.12
C ALA A 94 9.99 10.27 20.63
N THR A 95 10.94 10.45 19.71
CA THR A 95 10.72 10.27 18.27
C THR A 95 10.28 8.82 17.96
N ASP A 96 10.95 7.83 18.54
CA ASP A 96 10.68 6.42 18.29
C ASP A 96 9.31 5.95 18.80
N ASP A 97 8.80 6.50 19.90
CA ASP A 97 7.45 6.21 20.40
C ASP A 97 6.39 6.89 19.53
N ALA A 98 6.66 8.10 19.03
CA ALA A 98 5.75 8.89 18.20
C ALA A 98 5.67 8.44 16.73
N ALA A 99 6.72 7.84 16.18
CA ALA A 99 6.81 7.52 14.75
C ALA A 99 5.86 6.38 14.32
N VAL A 100 5.25 6.56 13.15
CA VAL A 100 4.58 5.48 12.40
C VAL A 100 5.65 4.58 11.78
N LYS A 101 5.55 3.28 12.04
CA LYS A 101 6.58 2.29 11.68
C LYS A 101 5.97 1.13 10.91
N TYR A 102 6.80 0.46 10.12
CA TYR A 102 6.45 -0.81 9.51
C TYR A 102 6.34 -1.92 10.57
N ASP A 103 5.37 -2.81 10.39
CA ASP A 103 5.14 -3.98 11.27
C ASP A 103 6.40 -4.85 11.37
N ASN A 104 7.09 -4.99 10.24
CA ASN A 104 8.36 -5.68 10.14
C ASN A 104 9.40 -4.73 9.48
N PRO A 105 10.41 -4.25 10.23
CA PRO A 105 11.47 -3.39 9.68
C PRO A 105 12.49 -4.17 8.84
N LEU A 106 12.23 -5.43 8.47
CA LEU A 106 13.08 -6.21 7.58
C LEU A 106 13.03 -5.61 6.16
N THR A 107 12.23 -6.04 5.16
CA THR A 107 12.01 -5.19 3.92
C THR A 107 10.85 -4.20 3.96
N LYS A 108 10.09 -4.12 5.07
CA LYS A 108 9.11 -3.06 5.34
C LYS A 108 7.78 -3.23 4.59
N ASP A 109 7.00 -4.19 5.10
CA ASP A 109 5.97 -4.97 4.38
C ASP A 109 4.55 -4.37 4.41
N LYS A 110 4.19 -3.87 5.59
CA LYS A 110 2.86 -3.44 6.04
C LYS A 110 3.07 -2.44 7.17
N VAL A 111 2.11 -1.53 7.33
CA VAL A 111 2.06 -0.56 8.43
C VAL A 111 0.71 -0.72 9.12
N THR A 112 0.69 -1.31 10.30
CA THR A 112 -0.48 -1.26 11.19
C THR A 112 -0.39 0.00 12.03
N LEU A 113 -1.34 0.91 11.83
CA LEU A 113 -1.47 2.08 12.70
C LEU A 113 -1.87 1.64 14.11
N GLY A 114 -1.28 2.26 15.13
CA GLY A 114 -1.27 1.79 16.52
C GLY A 114 -0.07 0.87 16.82
N GLY A 115 0.61 0.35 15.79
CA GLY A 115 1.77 -0.54 15.90
C GLY A 115 1.47 -1.99 15.49
N ALA A 116 2.53 -2.78 15.32
CA ALA A 116 2.45 -4.17 14.88
C ALA A 116 1.51 -5.00 15.76
N GLY A 117 0.47 -5.59 15.15
CA GLY A 117 -0.53 -6.40 15.86
C GLY A 117 -1.64 -5.60 16.57
N SER A 118 -1.69 -4.27 16.44
CA SER A 118 -2.84 -3.47 16.90
C SER A 118 -4.13 -3.92 16.21
N THR A 119 -5.19 -4.08 16.99
CA THR A 119 -6.56 -4.35 16.52
C THR A 119 -7.49 -3.15 16.65
N THR A 120 -7.04 -2.07 17.30
CA THR A 120 -7.79 -0.81 17.43
C THR A 120 -7.56 0.04 16.18
N PRO A 121 -8.62 0.44 15.43
CA PRO A 121 -8.47 1.33 14.28
C PRO A 121 -7.96 2.72 14.68
N VAL A 122 -7.15 3.32 13.80
CA VAL A 122 -6.55 4.65 13.99
C VAL A 122 -7.04 5.58 12.89
N THR A 123 -7.39 6.81 13.26
CA THR A 123 -7.94 7.80 12.33
C THR A 123 -6.82 8.42 11.49
N LEU A 124 -6.75 8.07 10.20
CA LEU A 124 -5.86 8.72 9.24
C LEU A 124 -6.54 9.96 8.64
N THR A 125 -5.88 11.11 8.74
CA THR A 125 -6.44 12.42 8.35
C THR A 125 -5.49 13.23 7.45
N ASN A 126 -6.04 14.27 6.81
CA ASN A 126 -5.34 15.15 5.86
C ASN A 126 -4.80 14.41 4.60
N VAL A 127 -5.48 13.33 4.19
CA VAL A 127 -5.24 12.60 2.94
C VAL A 127 -5.80 13.40 1.76
N LYS A 128 -4.94 13.76 0.81
CA LYS A 128 -5.33 14.39 -0.47
C LYS A 128 -6.04 13.37 -1.37
N ALA A 129 -6.99 13.83 -2.17
CA ALA A 129 -7.65 13.00 -3.16
C ALA A 129 -6.64 12.36 -4.14
N GLY A 130 -6.65 11.04 -4.23
CA GLY A 130 -5.84 10.24 -5.16
C GLY A 130 -6.50 10.12 -6.55
N ALA A 131 -5.74 9.76 -7.58
CA ALA A 131 -6.35 9.59 -8.92
C ALA A 131 -7.30 8.37 -8.96
N VAL A 132 -8.46 8.46 -9.63
CA VAL A 132 -9.46 7.38 -9.67
C VAL A 132 -9.45 6.69 -11.04
N ASN A 133 -8.42 5.89 -11.27
CA ASN A 133 -8.25 5.10 -12.49
C ASN A 133 -7.79 3.66 -12.17
N SER A 134 -7.94 2.74 -13.13
CA SER A 134 -7.65 1.31 -12.99
C SER A 134 -6.22 0.95 -12.61
N THR A 135 -5.26 1.86 -12.79
CA THR A 135 -3.84 1.69 -12.42
C THR A 135 -3.43 2.40 -11.13
N SER A 136 -4.35 3.12 -10.48
CA SER A 136 -4.01 3.99 -9.34
C SER A 136 -3.74 3.21 -8.06
N THR A 137 -2.57 3.48 -7.47
CA THR A 137 -2.17 3.08 -6.12
C THR A 137 -2.25 4.23 -5.11
N ASP A 138 -2.89 5.34 -5.46
CA ASP A 138 -3.15 6.42 -4.50
C ASP A 138 -4.28 6.02 -3.53
N ALA A 139 -4.14 6.36 -2.25
CA ALA A 139 -5.26 6.33 -1.32
C ALA A 139 -6.38 7.25 -1.81
N ILE A 140 -7.64 6.81 -1.71
CA ILE A 140 -8.76 7.73 -1.78
C ILE A 140 -9.06 8.33 -0.41
N ASN A 141 -9.79 9.44 -0.38
CA ASN A 141 -10.39 9.99 0.84
C ASN A 141 -11.92 9.95 0.79
N GLY A 142 -12.57 10.28 1.91
CA GLY A 142 -14.02 10.17 2.06
C GLY A 142 -14.86 10.99 1.08
N SER A 143 -14.36 12.14 0.60
CA SER A 143 -15.12 12.96 -0.36
C SER A 143 -15.13 12.36 -1.77
N GLN A 144 -14.18 11.50 -2.14
CA GLN A 144 -14.21 10.76 -3.41
C GLN A 144 -15.22 9.62 -3.36
N LEU A 145 -15.27 8.86 -2.25
CA LEU A 145 -16.29 7.83 -2.04
C LEU A 145 -17.69 8.45 -1.99
N HIS A 146 -17.85 9.58 -1.30
CA HIS A 146 -19.09 10.37 -1.31
C HIS A 146 -19.43 10.89 -2.71
N GLY A 147 -18.45 11.34 -3.49
CA GLY A 147 -18.65 11.78 -4.88
C GLY A 147 -19.17 10.68 -5.79
N VAL A 148 -18.69 9.44 -5.62
CA VAL A 148 -19.25 8.26 -6.30
C VAL A 148 -20.65 7.94 -5.81
N ALA A 149 -20.91 8.00 -4.51
CA ALA A 149 -22.26 7.79 -3.95
C ALA A 149 -23.27 8.85 -4.43
N ASP A 150 -22.89 10.13 -4.49
CA ASP A 150 -23.68 11.21 -5.09
C ASP A 150 -23.93 10.96 -6.58
N SER A 151 -22.93 10.48 -7.30
CA SER A 151 -23.08 10.12 -8.71
C SER A 151 -24.10 8.98 -8.91
N VAL A 152 -24.05 7.94 -8.08
CA VAL A 152 -25.07 6.86 -8.05
C VAL A 152 -26.46 7.41 -7.72
N LYS A 153 -26.57 8.22 -6.66
CA LYS A 153 -27.84 8.86 -6.25
C LYS A 153 -28.43 9.70 -7.38
N ASN A 154 -27.62 10.51 -8.04
CA ASN A 154 -28.05 11.41 -9.11
C ASN A 154 -28.40 10.63 -10.39
N ALA A 155 -27.66 9.56 -10.69
CA ALA A 155 -27.97 8.63 -11.78
C ALA A 155 -29.32 7.91 -11.58
N ILE A 156 -29.64 7.50 -10.35
CA ILE A 156 -30.95 6.94 -10.01
C ILE A 156 -32.02 8.03 -10.09
N GLY A 157 -31.81 9.18 -9.43
CA GLY A 157 -32.76 10.29 -9.38
C GLY A 157 -33.92 10.07 -8.41
N GLY A 158 -35.04 10.77 -8.63
CA GLY A 158 -36.23 10.68 -7.78
C GLY A 158 -35.96 11.04 -6.32
N SER A 159 -36.62 10.32 -5.40
CA SER A 159 -36.45 10.48 -3.96
C SER A 159 -35.24 9.73 -3.39
N THR A 160 -34.12 9.66 -4.14
CA THR A 160 -32.91 8.94 -3.70
C THR A 160 -32.05 9.80 -2.77
N THR A 161 -31.67 9.22 -1.63
CA THR A 161 -30.87 9.86 -0.58
C THR A 161 -29.61 9.04 -0.27
N ILE A 162 -28.65 9.69 0.39
CA ILE A 162 -27.46 9.06 0.98
C ILE A 162 -27.54 9.32 2.48
N ASP A 163 -27.40 8.28 3.30
CA ASP A 163 -27.16 8.47 4.73
C ASP A 163 -25.71 8.91 4.94
N ALA A 164 -25.52 10.11 5.50
CA ALA A 164 -24.21 10.75 5.62
C ALA A 164 -23.26 10.08 6.65
N THR A 165 -23.74 9.12 7.44
CA THR A 165 -22.93 8.42 8.46
C THR A 165 -22.47 7.04 7.99
N THR A 166 -23.34 6.32 7.29
CA THR A 166 -23.13 4.94 6.82
C THR A 166 -22.79 4.84 5.34
N GLY A 167 -23.01 5.92 4.56
CA GLY A 167 -22.90 5.91 3.10
C GLY A 167 -24.03 5.13 2.40
N ALA A 168 -25.03 4.66 3.14
CA ALA A 168 -26.12 3.85 2.58
C ALA A 168 -26.98 4.68 1.61
N ILE A 169 -27.11 4.20 0.38
CA ILE A 169 -27.98 4.80 -0.64
C ILE A 169 -29.37 4.20 -0.49
N THR A 170 -30.37 5.03 -0.25
CA THR A 170 -31.77 4.59 -0.15
C THR A 170 -32.61 5.27 -1.21
N THR A 171 -33.51 4.52 -1.86
CA THR A 171 -34.39 5.03 -2.92
C THR A 171 -35.85 4.75 -2.55
N SER A 172 -36.77 5.56 -3.07
CA SER A 172 -38.19 5.24 -3.01
C SER A 172 -38.95 5.75 -4.22
N ASN A 173 -40.01 5.02 -4.59
CA ASN A 173 -40.96 5.39 -5.65
C ASN A 173 -40.31 5.73 -7.01
N ILE A 174 -39.29 4.99 -7.45
CA ILE A 174 -38.53 5.26 -8.68
C ILE A 174 -39.49 5.34 -9.88
N GLY A 175 -39.42 6.42 -10.64
CA GLY A 175 -40.25 6.69 -11.80
C GLY A 175 -41.73 6.91 -11.49
N GLY A 176 -42.08 7.18 -10.22
CA GLY A 176 -43.46 7.25 -9.76
C GLY A 176 -44.22 5.93 -9.98
N THR A 177 -43.58 4.79 -9.67
CA THR A 177 -44.10 3.42 -9.89
C THR A 177 -44.56 2.71 -8.61
N GLY A 178 -44.30 3.30 -7.44
CA GLY A 178 -44.43 2.65 -6.12
C GLY A 178 -43.24 1.76 -5.72
N SER A 179 -42.28 1.50 -6.60
CA SER A 179 -41.14 0.62 -6.32
C SER A 179 -39.94 1.36 -5.70
N ASN A 180 -39.25 0.69 -4.77
CA ASN A 180 -37.97 1.14 -4.20
C ASN A 180 -36.75 0.46 -4.84
N THR A 181 -36.97 -0.35 -5.89
CA THR A 181 -35.92 -0.99 -6.70
C THR A 181 -36.13 -0.71 -8.20
N ILE A 182 -35.03 -0.65 -8.95
CA ILE A 182 -35.06 -0.39 -10.40
C ILE A 182 -35.81 -1.52 -11.13
N ASP A 183 -35.56 -2.78 -10.74
CA ASP A 183 -36.26 -3.96 -11.29
C ASP A 183 -37.79 -3.93 -11.06
N GLY A 184 -38.22 -3.62 -9.84
CA GLY A 184 -39.65 -3.48 -9.53
C GLY A 184 -40.30 -2.29 -10.26
N ALA A 185 -39.55 -1.22 -10.51
CA ALA A 185 -40.01 -0.07 -11.27
C ALA A 185 -40.14 -0.39 -12.77
N ILE A 186 -39.15 -1.08 -13.35
CA ILE A 186 -39.21 -1.60 -14.73
C ILE A 186 -40.35 -2.61 -14.88
N THR A 187 -40.56 -3.48 -13.88
CA THR A 187 -41.68 -4.44 -13.88
C THR A 187 -43.04 -3.71 -13.83
N SER A 188 -43.19 -2.69 -12.99
CA SER A 188 -44.40 -1.85 -12.95
C SER A 188 -44.69 -1.15 -14.29
N VAL A 189 -43.64 -0.66 -14.98
CA VAL A 189 -43.77 -0.07 -16.33
C VAL A 189 -44.05 -1.11 -17.41
N LYS A 190 -43.45 -2.31 -17.34
CA LYS A 190 -43.74 -3.45 -18.21
C LYS A 190 -45.21 -3.88 -18.09
N ASP A 191 -45.73 -3.92 -16.86
CA ASP A 191 -47.13 -4.19 -16.56
C ASP A 191 -48.06 -3.11 -17.14
N ALA A 192 -47.70 -1.84 -17.00
CA ALA A 192 -48.43 -0.72 -17.60
C ALA A 192 -48.44 -0.81 -19.13
N ALA A 193 -47.30 -1.09 -19.76
CA ALA A 193 -47.17 -1.27 -21.21
C ALA A 193 -47.95 -2.50 -21.72
N THR A 194 -47.96 -3.59 -20.95
CA THR A 194 -48.75 -4.80 -21.25
C THR A 194 -50.25 -4.48 -21.23
N LYS A 195 -50.73 -3.77 -20.20
CA LYS A 195 -52.15 -3.37 -20.06
C LYS A 195 -52.56 -2.28 -21.07
N ALA A 196 -51.62 -1.45 -21.53
CA ALA A 196 -51.86 -0.45 -22.57
C ALA A 196 -52.00 -1.04 -23.97
N LYS A 197 -51.44 -2.24 -24.21
CA LYS A 197 -51.65 -2.99 -25.45
C LYS A 197 -53.15 -3.11 -25.73
N THR A 198 -53.50 -2.93 -27.00
CA THR A 198 -54.84 -3.23 -27.51
C THR A 198 -54.75 -4.34 -28.53
N THR A 199 -55.65 -5.32 -28.45
CA THR A 199 -55.84 -6.34 -29.50
C THR A 199 -57.18 -6.14 -30.19
N VAL A 200 -57.23 -6.48 -31.48
CA VAL A 200 -58.48 -6.55 -32.24
C VAL A 200 -58.60 -7.98 -32.76
N THR A 201 -59.63 -8.70 -32.34
CA THR A 201 -59.87 -10.09 -32.77
C THR A 201 -60.95 -10.16 -33.85
N ALA A 202 -60.65 -10.87 -34.92
CA ALA A 202 -61.63 -11.17 -35.96
C ALA A 202 -62.75 -12.06 -35.40
N GLY A 203 -64.00 -11.67 -35.61
CA GLY A 203 -65.14 -12.58 -35.62
C GLY A 203 -65.40 -13.12 -37.03
N ASP A 204 -66.61 -13.64 -37.24
CA ASP A 204 -67.00 -14.26 -38.51
C ASP A 204 -66.83 -13.29 -39.71
N ASN A 205 -66.30 -13.84 -40.82
CA ASN A 205 -66.16 -13.19 -42.13
C ASN A 205 -65.25 -11.94 -42.20
N VAL A 206 -64.59 -11.59 -41.10
CA VAL A 206 -63.61 -10.49 -41.01
C VAL A 206 -62.19 -11.03 -41.08
N VAL A 207 -61.30 -10.33 -41.79
CA VAL A 207 -59.84 -10.45 -41.60
C VAL A 207 -59.34 -9.16 -40.96
N VAL A 208 -58.85 -9.29 -39.73
CA VAL A 208 -58.07 -8.24 -39.08
C VAL A 208 -56.61 -8.44 -39.46
N THR A 209 -56.06 -7.55 -40.27
CA THR A 209 -54.65 -7.57 -40.64
C THR A 209 -53.88 -6.64 -39.68
N PRO A 210 -53.15 -7.17 -38.67
CA PRO A 210 -52.21 -6.36 -37.93
C PRO A 210 -51.09 -5.90 -38.87
N THR A 211 -50.83 -4.61 -38.87
CA THR A 211 -49.75 -3.95 -39.60
C THR A 211 -48.98 -3.08 -38.62
N THR A 212 -47.66 -3.03 -38.73
CA THR A 212 -46.83 -2.15 -37.89
C THR A 212 -46.67 -0.82 -38.60
N ASN A 213 -47.06 0.27 -37.93
CA ASN A 213 -46.83 1.62 -38.41
C ASN A 213 -45.32 1.96 -38.39
N ALA A 214 -44.91 3.02 -39.09
CA ALA A 214 -43.50 3.44 -39.16
C ALA A 214 -42.89 3.85 -37.79
N ASP A 215 -43.74 4.09 -36.77
CA ASP A 215 -43.36 4.38 -35.38
C ASP A 215 -43.30 3.13 -34.47
N GLY A 216 -43.56 1.93 -35.02
CA GLY A 216 -43.61 0.67 -34.27
C GLY A 216 -44.96 0.34 -33.63
N SER A 217 -45.97 1.21 -33.74
CA SER A 217 -47.31 0.95 -33.18
C SER A 217 -48.13 -0.04 -34.04
N SER A 218 -49.07 -0.76 -33.41
CA SER A 218 -49.96 -1.70 -34.09
C SER A 218 -51.16 -0.99 -34.71
N ASN A 219 -51.27 -0.99 -36.04
CA ASN A 219 -52.48 -0.66 -36.77
C ASN A 219 -53.23 -1.93 -37.20
N TYR A 220 -54.49 -2.05 -36.78
CA TYR A 220 -55.34 -3.19 -37.12
C TYR A 220 -56.22 -2.85 -38.34
N GLN A 221 -55.72 -3.15 -39.54
CA GLN A 221 -56.49 -2.96 -40.77
C GLN A 221 -57.58 -4.04 -40.87
N VAL A 222 -58.81 -3.66 -40.53
CA VAL A 222 -59.99 -4.50 -40.65
C VAL A 222 -60.48 -4.52 -42.10
N ALA A 223 -60.61 -5.72 -42.66
CA ALA A 223 -61.17 -5.97 -43.99
C ALA A 223 -62.14 -7.17 -43.92
N THR A 224 -62.90 -7.42 -44.99
CA THR A 224 -63.55 -8.73 -45.18
C THR A 224 -62.49 -9.81 -45.44
N ALA A 225 -62.79 -11.05 -45.06
CA ALA A 225 -61.88 -12.16 -45.31
C ALA A 225 -61.72 -12.44 -46.82
N LYS A 226 -60.54 -12.96 -47.21
CA LYS A 226 -60.31 -13.48 -48.57
C LYS A 226 -61.23 -14.69 -48.85
N ASP A 227 -61.29 -15.57 -47.86
CA ASP A 227 -62.15 -16.74 -47.82
C ASP A 227 -63.16 -16.53 -46.68
N VAL A 228 -64.40 -16.23 -47.03
CA VAL A 228 -65.50 -15.93 -46.10
C VAL A 228 -66.34 -17.18 -45.83
N ASN A 229 -66.31 -17.70 -44.60
CA ASN A 229 -67.30 -18.70 -44.17
C ASN A 229 -68.63 -18.03 -43.80
N PHE A 230 -69.40 -17.64 -44.81
CA PHE A 230 -70.85 -17.59 -44.64
C PHE A 230 -71.38 -19.03 -44.63
N ASP A 231 -72.43 -19.32 -43.84
CA ASP A 231 -73.10 -20.63 -43.92
C ASP A 231 -73.76 -20.86 -45.30
N LYS A 232 -73.88 -19.80 -46.11
CA LYS A 232 -74.12 -19.89 -47.56
C LYS A 232 -73.45 -18.74 -48.34
N VAL A 233 -72.28 -18.98 -48.91
CA VAL A 233 -71.63 -18.03 -49.83
C VAL A 233 -72.34 -18.09 -51.19
N THR A 234 -73.02 -17.01 -51.61
CA THR A 234 -73.76 -16.96 -52.89
C THR A 234 -73.12 -15.95 -53.83
N VAL A 235 -72.28 -16.43 -54.75
CA VAL A 235 -71.64 -15.60 -55.79
C VAL A 235 -71.98 -16.19 -57.17
N GLY A 236 -73.05 -15.68 -57.78
CA GLY A 236 -73.61 -16.28 -58.99
C GLY A 236 -74.18 -17.68 -58.72
N SER A 237 -73.68 -18.69 -59.42
CA SER A 237 -74.13 -20.09 -59.34
C SER A 237 -73.15 -21.06 -58.67
N VAL A 238 -71.91 -20.64 -58.37
CA VAL A 238 -70.96 -21.47 -57.62
C VAL A 238 -71.30 -21.35 -56.13
N VAL A 239 -71.73 -22.45 -55.53
CA VAL A 239 -72.04 -22.53 -54.09
C VAL A 239 -70.96 -23.36 -53.41
N VAL A 240 -70.14 -22.71 -52.59
CA VAL A 240 -69.28 -23.39 -51.61
C VAL A 240 -70.14 -23.64 -50.38
N ASP A 241 -70.63 -24.87 -50.23
CA ASP A 241 -71.57 -25.25 -49.17
C ASP A 241 -70.86 -26.01 -48.04
N LYS A 242 -70.79 -25.34 -46.87
CA LYS A 242 -70.23 -25.84 -45.61
C LYS A 242 -70.88 -27.13 -45.11
N ALA A 243 -72.17 -27.35 -45.38
CA ALA A 243 -72.86 -28.57 -44.98
C ALA A 243 -72.45 -29.78 -45.84
N THR A 244 -71.90 -29.55 -47.04
CA THR A 244 -71.44 -30.63 -47.95
C THR A 244 -69.95 -30.91 -47.86
N ASN A 245 -69.13 -29.97 -47.36
CA ASN A 245 -67.66 -30.05 -47.31
C ASN A 245 -67.00 -30.42 -48.67
N THR A 246 -67.62 -30.00 -49.78
CA THR A 246 -67.11 -30.24 -51.13
C THR A 246 -66.89 -28.93 -51.87
N ILE A 247 -65.64 -28.64 -52.26
CA ILE A 247 -65.35 -27.63 -53.27
C ILE A 247 -65.69 -28.24 -54.64
N ASN A 248 -66.98 -28.24 -54.98
CA ASN A 248 -67.49 -28.84 -56.21
C ASN A 248 -67.03 -28.04 -57.44
N GLY A 249 -65.89 -28.42 -58.00
CA GLY A 249 -65.30 -27.83 -59.21
C GLY A 249 -63.81 -28.09 -59.47
N LEU A 250 -63.07 -28.80 -58.60
CA LEU A 250 -61.59 -28.95 -58.65
C LEU A 250 -61.10 -30.42 -58.83
N SER A 251 -59.77 -30.66 -58.95
CA SER A 251 -59.24 -31.89 -59.58
C SER A 251 -58.04 -32.64 -58.93
N ASN A 252 -56.78 -32.30 -59.25
CA ASN A 252 -55.62 -33.23 -59.24
C ASN A 252 -54.97 -33.52 -57.86
N LYS A 253 -54.21 -34.63 -57.75
CA LYS A 253 -53.82 -35.27 -56.46
C LYS A 253 -52.44 -36.01 -56.39
N THR A 254 -51.47 -35.85 -57.31
CA THR A 254 -50.20 -36.65 -57.27
C THR A 254 -48.92 -35.89 -57.61
N TRP A 255 -47.81 -36.27 -56.95
CA TRP A 255 -46.46 -35.75 -57.19
C TRP A 255 -45.69 -36.58 -58.24
N ASN A 256 -44.89 -35.90 -59.06
CA ASN A 256 -44.25 -36.39 -60.28
C ASN A 256 -42.75 -36.00 -60.37
N GLY A 257 -42.11 -35.67 -59.24
CA GLY A 257 -40.72 -35.20 -59.19
C GLY A 257 -40.47 -33.82 -59.83
N THR A 258 -41.52 -33.17 -60.36
CA THR A 258 -41.44 -31.95 -61.18
C THR A 258 -42.65 -31.06 -60.90
N ALA A 259 -42.56 -30.27 -59.81
CA ALA A 259 -43.67 -29.47 -59.28
C ALA A 259 -44.38 -28.63 -60.37
N VAL A 260 -45.62 -29.02 -60.72
CA VAL A 260 -46.47 -28.27 -61.64
C VAL A 260 -47.21 -27.18 -60.85
N SER A 261 -47.11 -25.93 -61.32
CA SER A 261 -47.69 -24.79 -60.63
C SER A 261 -49.22 -24.88 -60.52
N GLY A 262 -49.75 -24.57 -59.33
CA GLY A 262 -51.19 -24.43 -59.07
C GLY A 262 -51.95 -25.71 -58.68
N GLN A 263 -51.26 -26.83 -58.42
CA GLN A 263 -51.88 -28.08 -57.96
C GLN A 263 -51.19 -28.60 -56.70
N ALA A 264 -51.96 -29.22 -55.79
CA ALA A 264 -51.44 -29.72 -54.52
C ALA A 264 -50.72 -31.07 -54.67
N ALA A 265 -49.66 -31.24 -53.89
CA ALA A 265 -48.98 -32.50 -53.64
C ALA A 265 -49.09 -32.88 -52.16
N THR A 266 -48.76 -34.13 -51.83
CA THR A 266 -49.06 -34.78 -50.55
C THR A 266 -47.90 -34.72 -49.54
N GLU A 267 -48.16 -35.19 -48.33
CA GLU A 267 -47.37 -34.97 -47.11
C GLU A 267 -46.02 -35.74 -47.07
N ASP A 268 -45.68 -36.47 -48.13
CA ASP A 268 -44.57 -37.43 -48.23
C ASP A 268 -43.14 -36.81 -48.22
N GLN A 269 -42.96 -35.53 -47.85
CA GLN A 269 -41.83 -34.74 -48.34
C GLN A 269 -40.74 -34.29 -47.34
N LEU A 270 -40.99 -34.11 -46.02
CA LEU A 270 -40.08 -33.26 -45.22
C LEU A 270 -39.76 -33.65 -43.76
N ALA A 271 -39.40 -34.92 -43.51
CA ALA A 271 -38.81 -35.36 -42.23
C ALA A 271 -37.32 -34.96 -42.03
N ALA A 272 -36.87 -33.82 -42.56
CA ALA A 272 -35.48 -33.62 -42.97
C ALA A 272 -34.62 -32.62 -42.15
N VAL A 273 -35.15 -32.01 -41.07
CA VAL A 273 -34.57 -30.76 -40.49
C VAL A 273 -34.23 -30.84 -38.98
N ASP A 274 -34.55 -31.95 -38.32
CA ASP A 274 -34.38 -32.19 -36.86
C ASP A 274 -32.96 -31.86 -36.29
N SER A 275 -31.90 -32.14 -37.05
CA SER A 275 -30.63 -32.55 -36.44
C SER A 275 -29.55 -31.46 -36.26
N LYS A 276 -29.90 -30.24 -35.80
CA LYS A 276 -28.91 -29.13 -35.57
C LYS A 276 -29.12 -28.29 -34.30
N LEU A 277 -29.35 -28.96 -33.15
CA LEU A 277 -29.52 -28.33 -31.84
C LEU A 277 -28.34 -28.67 -30.87
N GLY A 278 -27.28 -27.86 -30.83
CA GLY A 278 -26.24 -28.01 -29.81
C GLY A 278 -24.91 -27.29 -30.07
N GLY A 279 -24.70 -26.13 -29.43
CA GLY A 279 -23.43 -25.38 -29.56
C GLY A 279 -23.39 -24.04 -28.82
N LEU A 280 -23.71 -24.00 -27.52
CA LEU A 280 -23.77 -22.75 -26.74
C LEU A 280 -23.31 -22.89 -25.26
N ASP A 281 -22.35 -23.78 -24.97
CA ASP A 281 -21.85 -24.08 -23.60
C ASP A 281 -20.56 -23.31 -23.19
N ASP A 282 -20.03 -22.48 -24.10
CA ASP A 282 -18.62 -22.06 -24.13
C ASP A 282 -18.26 -20.78 -23.32
N ALA A 283 -19.19 -20.17 -22.59
CA ALA A 283 -19.01 -18.81 -22.06
C ALA A 283 -18.95 -18.65 -20.51
N ALA A 284 -18.86 -19.75 -19.74
CA ALA A 284 -18.95 -19.71 -18.27
C ALA A 284 -17.67 -20.19 -17.56
N VAL A 285 -17.18 -19.40 -16.59
CA VAL A 285 -16.11 -19.81 -15.65
C VAL A 285 -16.70 -20.82 -14.65
N LYS A 286 -16.59 -22.10 -15.01
CA LYS A 286 -16.99 -23.26 -14.21
C LYS A 286 -15.86 -23.62 -13.20
N TYR A 287 -16.21 -24.27 -12.08
CA TYR A 287 -15.20 -24.92 -11.21
C TYR A 287 -14.50 -26.05 -12.00
N ASP A 288 -13.21 -26.30 -11.73
CA ASP A 288 -12.44 -27.33 -12.44
C ASP A 288 -13.09 -28.71 -12.36
N ASN A 289 -13.65 -29.00 -11.20
CA ASN A 289 -14.56 -30.11 -10.98
C ASN A 289 -15.84 -29.53 -10.31
N PRO A 290 -17.00 -29.60 -10.98
CA PRO A 290 -18.24 -29.01 -10.47
C PRO A 290 -18.81 -29.72 -9.23
N LEU A 291 -18.28 -30.90 -8.86
CA LEU A 291 -18.67 -31.64 -7.66
C LEU A 291 -17.81 -31.29 -6.43
N THR A 292 -16.48 -31.27 -6.56
CA THR A 292 -15.57 -31.05 -5.41
C THR A 292 -15.35 -29.58 -5.09
N LYS A 293 -15.29 -28.71 -6.11
CA LYS A 293 -15.20 -27.23 -5.98
C LYS A 293 -14.00 -26.70 -5.18
N ASP A 294 -13.04 -27.56 -4.89
CA ASP A 294 -11.75 -27.29 -4.25
C ASP A 294 -10.79 -26.48 -5.11
N LYS A 295 -11.04 -26.41 -6.43
CA LYS A 295 -10.22 -25.67 -7.40
C LYS A 295 -11.07 -24.96 -8.46
N VAL A 296 -10.70 -23.71 -8.74
CA VAL A 296 -11.12 -22.93 -9.91
C VAL A 296 -9.86 -22.46 -10.62
N THR A 297 -9.62 -22.97 -11.84
CA THR A 297 -8.61 -22.42 -12.74
C THR A 297 -9.27 -21.31 -13.54
N LEU A 298 -8.87 -20.07 -13.26
CA LEU A 298 -9.29 -18.93 -14.07
C LEU A 298 -8.73 -19.10 -15.50
N GLY A 299 -9.60 -18.93 -16.50
CA GLY A 299 -9.36 -19.37 -17.88
C GLY A 299 -10.00 -20.71 -18.24
N GLY A 300 -10.58 -21.43 -17.27
CA GLY A 300 -11.30 -22.70 -17.47
C GLY A 300 -10.51 -23.92 -16.98
N ALA A 301 -11.21 -25.05 -16.83
CA ALA A 301 -10.65 -26.28 -16.28
C ALA A 301 -9.42 -26.76 -17.08
N GLY A 302 -8.24 -26.69 -16.46
CA GLY A 302 -6.97 -27.06 -17.11
C GLY A 302 -6.27 -25.94 -17.89
N SER A 303 -6.76 -24.69 -17.85
CA SER A 303 -6.03 -23.54 -18.42
C SER A 303 -4.67 -23.35 -17.72
N THR A 304 -3.59 -23.48 -18.48
CA THR A 304 -2.21 -23.27 -17.99
C THR A 304 -1.71 -21.84 -18.16
N THR A 305 -2.48 -20.98 -18.84
CA THR A 305 -2.18 -19.54 -18.98
C THR A 305 -2.67 -18.80 -17.73
N PRO A 306 -1.78 -18.19 -16.90
CA PRO A 306 -2.20 -17.54 -15.67
C PRO A 306 -3.04 -16.28 -15.92
N VAL A 307 -4.19 -16.17 -15.24
CA VAL A 307 -5.02 -14.96 -15.25
C VAL A 307 -4.57 -14.03 -14.12
N THR A 308 -4.26 -12.78 -14.47
CA THR A 308 -3.79 -11.76 -13.52
C THR A 308 -4.86 -11.38 -12.52
N LEU A 309 -4.73 -11.84 -11.27
CA LEU A 309 -5.60 -11.44 -10.16
C LEU A 309 -5.13 -10.10 -9.56
N THR A 310 -5.63 -9.00 -10.09
CA THR A 310 -5.41 -7.66 -9.53
C THR A 310 -6.23 -7.45 -8.24
N ASN A 311 -5.98 -6.35 -7.54
CA ASN A 311 -6.88 -5.80 -6.50
C ASN A 311 -7.05 -6.62 -5.19
N VAL A 312 -5.99 -7.31 -4.74
CA VAL A 312 -5.94 -8.13 -3.51
C VAL A 312 -5.54 -7.30 -2.26
N LYS A 313 -5.86 -7.73 -1.02
CA LYS A 313 -5.42 -7.13 0.28
C LYS A 313 -3.97 -7.45 0.66
N ALA A 314 -3.40 -6.75 1.65
CA ALA A 314 -2.38 -7.33 2.51
C ALA A 314 -2.96 -8.42 3.44
N GLY A 315 -2.42 -9.63 3.39
CA GLY A 315 -2.77 -10.74 4.28
C GLY A 315 -2.05 -10.65 5.62
N ALA A 316 -2.51 -11.37 6.65
CA ALA A 316 -1.87 -11.32 7.97
C ALA A 316 -0.58 -12.15 8.03
N VAL A 317 0.57 -11.53 8.34
CA VAL A 317 1.84 -12.24 8.52
C VAL A 317 1.92 -12.83 9.95
N ASN A 318 1.25 -13.95 10.16
CA ASN A 318 1.33 -14.75 11.39
C ASN A 318 1.23 -16.26 11.08
N SER A 319 1.46 -17.12 12.06
CA SER A 319 1.53 -18.58 11.91
C SER A 319 0.20 -19.29 11.63
N SER A 320 -0.88 -18.56 11.32
CA SER A 320 -2.23 -19.11 11.11
C SER A 320 -3.04 -18.42 9.99
N SER A 321 -2.47 -17.49 9.23
CA SER A 321 -3.19 -16.86 8.11
C SER A 321 -3.32 -17.81 6.91
N THR A 322 -4.46 -17.71 6.23
CA THR A 322 -4.74 -18.33 4.93
C THR A 322 -5.00 -17.27 3.84
N ASP A 323 -4.61 -16.02 4.09
CA ASP A 323 -4.85 -14.89 3.20
C ASP A 323 -3.84 -14.85 2.04
N ALA A 324 -4.25 -14.27 0.91
CA ALA A 324 -3.33 -13.94 -0.18
C ALA A 324 -2.46 -12.73 0.20
N ILE A 325 -1.22 -12.99 0.65
CA ILE A 325 -0.17 -11.98 0.80
C ILE A 325 0.25 -11.41 -0.58
N ASN A 326 1.10 -10.36 -0.59
CA ASN A 326 1.39 -9.64 -1.82
C ASN A 326 2.79 -9.03 -1.94
N GLY A 327 3.06 -8.32 -3.04
CA GLY A 327 4.34 -7.71 -3.36
C GLY A 327 4.91 -6.75 -2.30
N SER A 328 4.09 -5.91 -1.64
CA SER A 328 4.60 -5.11 -0.51
C SER A 328 5.07 -6.03 0.61
N GLN A 329 4.36 -7.13 0.86
CA GLN A 329 4.62 -8.03 1.98
C GLN A 329 5.83 -8.94 1.77
N LEU A 330 6.16 -9.26 0.53
CA LEU A 330 7.42 -9.92 0.18
C LEU A 330 8.58 -8.93 0.10
N HIS A 331 8.31 -7.65 -0.20
CA HIS A 331 9.16 -6.52 0.19
C HIS A 331 9.09 -6.32 1.73
N GLY A 332 9.21 -7.40 2.51
CA GLY A 332 8.96 -7.47 3.95
C GLY A 332 9.96 -8.26 4.78
N VAL A 333 10.60 -9.31 4.24
CA VAL A 333 11.42 -10.27 5.01
C VAL A 333 12.94 -9.96 5.07
N ALA A 334 13.51 -9.07 4.24
CA ALA A 334 14.97 -9.05 3.98
C ALA A 334 15.78 -7.70 4.03
N ASP A 335 15.22 -6.48 4.01
CA ASP A 335 16.05 -5.22 4.10
C ASP A 335 16.73 -5.04 5.47
N SER A 336 16.40 -5.87 6.47
CA SER A 336 17.24 -6.08 7.66
C SER A 336 17.95 -7.43 7.77
N VAL A 337 17.77 -8.37 6.84
CA VAL A 337 18.84 -9.36 6.57
C VAL A 337 20.03 -8.63 5.97
N LYS A 338 19.77 -7.69 5.06
CA LYS A 338 20.74 -6.70 4.60
C LYS A 338 21.38 -5.91 5.74
N ASN A 339 20.60 -5.34 6.67
CA ASN A 339 21.16 -4.60 7.81
C ASN A 339 21.89 -5.49 8.83
N ALA A 340 21.51 -6.76 8.97
CA ALA A 340 22.16 -7.69 9.91
C ALA A 340 23.54 -8.20 9.44
N ILE A 341 23.73 -8.38 8.12
CA ILE A 341 25.06 -8.74 7.58
C ILE A 341 25.90 -7.47 7.31
N GLY A 342 25.24 -6.35 6.97
CA GLY A 342 25.84 -5.02 6.92
C GLY A 342 26.84 -4.82 5.77
N GLY A 343 27.59 -3.72 5.82
CA GLY A 343 28.57 -3.37 4.78
C GLY A 343 27.93 -3.06 3.43
N ALA A 344 28.58 -3.50 2.34
CA ALA A 344 28.17 -3.24 0.95
C ALA A 344 26.96 -4.09 0.50
N THR A 345 25.93 -4.20 1.34
CA THR A 345 24.84 -5.16 1.16
C THR A 345 23.59 -4.48 0.59
N THR A 346 23.05 -5.05 -0.49
CA THR A 346 22.01 -4.46 -1.35
C THR A 346 20.81 -5.38 -1.52
N ILE A 347 19.69 -4.82 -2.01
CA ILE A 347 18.49 -5.57 -2.40
C ILE A 347 18.07 -5.23 -3.82
N ASP A 348 17.73 -6.26 -4.59
CA ASP A 348 17.12 -6.11 -5.91
C ASP A 348 15.61 -5.82 -5.81
N ALA A 349 15.14 -4.75 -6.44
CA ALA A 349 13.77 -4.28 -6.35
C ALA A 349 12.74 -5.08 -7.18
N THR A 350 13.19 -6.02 -8.02
CA THR A 350 12.31 -6.86 -8.85
C THR A 350 12.21 -8.30 -8.32
N THR A 351 13.21 -8.76 -7.57
CA THR A 351 13.37 -10.17 -7.14
C THR A 351 13.58 -10.36 -5.63
N GLY A 352 13.96 -9.31 -4.87
CA GLY A 352 14.07 -9.34 -3.41
C GLY A 352 15.33 -9.99 -2.83
N ALA A 353 16.32 -10.33 -3.66
CA ALA A 353 17.55 -11.02 -3.22
C ALA A 353 18.53 -10.09 -2.47
N VAL A 354 19.37 -10.66 -1.57
CA VAL A 354 20.39 -9.96 -0.76
C VAL A 354 21.79 -10.45 -1.11
N THR A 355 22.77 -9.55 -1.26
CA THR A 355 24.16 -9.87 -1.67
C THR A 355 25.20 -9.11 -0.85
N THR A 356 26.32 -9.74 -0.48
CA THR A 356 27.40 -9.16 0.36
C THR A 356 28.78 -9.28 -0.31
N SER A 357 29.74 -8.42 0.05
CA SER A 357 31.13 -8.51 -0.44
C SER A 357 32.14 -7.88 0.53
N ASN A 358 33.40 -8.33 0.46
CA ASN A 358 34.53 -7.92 1.30
C ASN A 358 34.15 -7.89 2.80
N ILE A 359 33.67 -9.03 3.31
CA ILE A 359 33.02 -9.14 4.61
C ILE A 359 34.06 -8.98 5.72
N GLY A 360 33.94 -7.91 6.51
CA GLY A 360 35.00 -7.49 7.46
C GLY A 360 36.26 -6.91 6.78
N GLY A 361 36.24 -6.72 5.46
CA GLY A 361 37.30 -6.03 4.71
C GLY A 361 38.59 -6.82 4.46
N THR A 362 38.70 -8.07 4.95
CA THR A 362 39.95 -8.84 5.04
C THR A 362 40.50 -9.36 3.70
N GLY A 363 39.92 -8.96 2.58
CA GLY A 363 40.07 -9.65 1.29
C GLY A 363 39.28 -10.96 1.20
N SER A 364 38.69 -11.41 2.31
CA SER A 364 37.79 -12.55 2.37
C SER A 364 36.34 -12.11 2.20
N ASN A 365 35.56 -12.89 1.44
CA ASN A 365 34.10 -12.82 1.43
C ASN A 365 33.50 -13.82 2.46
N THR A 366 34.29 -14.22 3.46
CA THR A 366 33.98 -15.19 4.51
C THR A 366 34.70 -14.79 5.82
N ILE A 367 34.36 -15.44 6.94
CA ILE A 367 34.73 -14.96 8.28
C ILE A 367 35.99 -15.64 8.87
N ASP A 368 36.35 -16.85 8.44
CA ASP A 368 37.42 -17.65 9.08
C ASP A 368 38.85 -17.40 8.54
N GLY A 369 39.00 -17.19 7.23
CA GLY A 369 40.29 -17.24 6.53
C GLY A 369 41.28 -16.07 6.75
N ALA A 370 41.54 -15.59 7.98
CA ALA A 370 42.32 -14.36 8.22
C ALA A 370 43.22 -14.27 9.50
N ILE A 371 43.32 -15.29 10.36
CA ILE A 371 43.51 -15.09 11.83
C ILE A 371 44.97 -15.22 12.37
N THR A 372 45.97 -15.62 11.59
CA THR A 372 46.84 -16.74 12.03
C THR A 372 48.28 -16.52 12.60
N SER A 373 48.83 -15.33 12.93
CA SER A 373 50.26 -15.25 13.43
C SER A 373 50.73 -13.98 14.19
N VAL A 374 51.66 -14.12 15.16
CA VAL A 374 52.39 -13.05 15.94
C VAL A 374 53.68 -13.54 16.66
N LYS A 375 54.67 -12.68 17.03
CA LYS A 375 55.92 -12.98 17.81
C LYS A 375 56.69 -11.71 18.36
N ALA A 376 57.81 -11.84 19.11
CA ALA A 376 58.43 -10.78 19.99
C ALA A 376 60.00 -10.72 20.07
N THR A 377 60.65 -9.81 20.87
CA THR A 377 62.13 -9.51 20.93
C THR A 377 62.61 -8.70 22.20
N THR A 378 63.89 -8.80 22.67
CA THR A 378 64.46 -8.24 23.97
C THR A 378 66.01 -8.01 24.01
N ASP A 379 66.59 -6.96 24.67
CA ASP A 379 68.07 -6.81 25.04
C ASP A 379 68.49 -5.61 25.99
N LYS A 380 69.76 -5.56 26.49
CA LYS A 380 70.69 -4.42 26.93
C LYS A 380 70.91 -3.96 28.42
N GLY A 381 71.91 -3.05 28.67
CA GLY A 381 72.61 -2.76 29.98
C GLY A 381 73.15 -1.29 30.24
N ILE A 382 74.02 -0.99 31.24
CA ILE A 382 73.71 0.03 32.32
C ILE A 382 74.73 1.13 32.82
N ASN A 383 74.23 2.32 33.22
CA ASN A 383 74.87 3.65 32.93
C ASN A 383 74.08 4.92 33.48
N PHE A 384 74.51 6.09 34.09
CA PHE A 384 73.63 7.27 34.60
C PHE A 384 73.78 8.78 34.09
N GLY A 385 72.67 9.56 33.89
CA GLY A 385 72.72 11.04 33.69
C GLY A 385 71.39 11.86 33.54
N GLY A 386 71.47 13.19 33.52
CA GLY A 386 70.37 14.08 33.10
C GLY A 386 70.47 14.43 31.61
N THR A 387 69.38 14.95 31.00
CA THR A 387 69.39 15.42 29.60
C THR A 387 70.45 16.50 29.35
N THR A 388 70.76 17.32 30.37
CA THR A 388 71.96 18.16 30.44
C THR A 388 72.76 17.79 31.68
N GLY A 389 73.99 17.29 31.49
CA GLY A 389 74.87 16.83 32.57
C GLY A 389 74.70 15.34 32.87
N LYS A 390 75.69 14.55 32.44
CA LYS A 390 75.80 13.13 32.76
C LYS A 390 76.87 12.92 33.83
N ASN A 391 76.61 12.01 34.77
CA ASN A 391 77.51 11.67 35.85
C ASN A 391 77.81 10.18 35.75
N ASN A 392 79.08 9.80 35.54
CA ASN A 392 79.44 8.38 35.51
C ASN A 392 79.35 7.76 36.91
N TYR A 393 78.61 6.66 37.02
CA TYR A 393 78.64 5.74 38.15
C TYR A 393 78.75 4.31 37.58
N ALA A 394 79.56 3.44 38.20
CA ALA A 394 80.12 2.19 37.67
C ALA A 394 79.36 0.88 38.06
N LEU A 395 79.92 -0.05 38.89
CA LEU A 395 79.33 -1.36 39.30
C LEU A 395 79.67 -1.83 40.79
N GLY A 396 79.01 -2.01 42.02
CA GLY A 396 77.84 -1.61 42.98
C GLY A 396 77.86 -0.32 43.94
N SER A 397 76.97 0.72 43.83
CA SER A 397 76.96 2.09 44.50
C SER A 397 75.59 2.81 44.62
N ASP A 398 75.35 3.52 45.71
CA ASP A 398 74.15 4.36 45.87
C ASP A 398 74.15 5.67 45.03
N ILE A 399 73.02 5.94 44.37
CA ILE A 399 72.61 7.31 43.99
C ILE A 399 71.48 7.74 44.92
N ASN A 400 71.47 9.01 45.31
CA ASN A 400 70.26 9.68 45.78
C ASN A 400 69.73 10.58 44.67
N VAL A 401 68.69 10.14 43.95
CA VAL A 401 67.84 11.11 43.24
C VAL A 401 66.92 11.75 44.30
N LYS A 402 66.50 12.99 44.09
CA LYS A 402 65.55 13.69 44.97
C LYS A 402 64.29 14.05 44.21
N GLY A 403 63.16 13.98 44.92
CA GLY A 403 61.86 14.41 44.42
C GLY A 403 61.58 15.89 44.64
N ASP A 404 60.42 16.32 44.16
CA ASP A 404 59.82 17.64 44.38
C ASP A 404 58.36 17.47 44.86
N SER A 405 57.45 18.40 44.56
CA SER A 405 56.03 18.27 44.91
C SER A 405 55.25 17.24 44.07
N ASN A 406 55.83 16.73 42.98
CA ASN A 406 55.19 15.83 42.00
C ASN A 406 55.98 14.54 41.77
N ILE A 407 57.32 14.57 41.89
CA ILE A 407 58.21 13.39 41.87
C ILE A 407 58.48 12.96 43.32
N THR A 408 58.36 11.67 43.62
CA THR A 408 58.87 11.04 44.86
C THR A 408 60.12 10.22 44.55
N SER A 409 60.99 10.01 45.53
CA SER A 409 62.24 9.24 45.35
C SER A 409 62.48 8.34 46.55
N THR A 410 62.49 7.04 46.30
CA THR A 410 62.51 6.00 47.33
C THR A 410 63.58 4.95 47.00
N THR A 411 64.46 4.64 47.94
CA THR A 411 65.45 3.56 47.76
C THR A 411 64.77 2.20 47.87
N VAL A 412 64.95 1.35 46.87
CA VAL A 412 64.36 0.00 46.79
C VAL A 412 65.44 -1.04 46.45
N ALA A 413 65.12 -2.33 46.56
CA ALA A 413 66.09 -3.42 46.35
C ALA A 413 66.74 -3.46 44.94
N GLY A 414 66.16 -2.77 43.96
CA GLY A 414 66.71 -2.62 42.61
C GLY A 414 67.56 -1.37 42.38
N GLY A 415 67.56 -0.37 43.27
CA GLY A 415 68.16 0.95 43.06
C GLY A 415 67.27 2.08 43.61
N VAL A 416 67.30 3.27 43.01
CA VAL A 416 66.29 4.30 43.29
C VAL A 416 65.02 4.02 42.47
N GLN A 417 63.85 4.02 43.11
CA GLN A 417 62.56 4.16 42.44
C GLN A 417 62.17 5.64 42.42
N LEU A 418 61.99 6.19 41.22
CA LEU A 418 61.41 7.50 41.03
C LEU A 418 59.91 7.35 40.81
N GLY A 419 59.15 7.51 41.89
CA GLY A 419 57.71 7.62 41.80
C GLY A 419 57.29 8.98 41.26
N LEU A 420 56.06 9.06 40.79
CA LEU A 420 55.30 10.30 40.90
C LEU A 420 54.46 10.19 42.17
N GLY A 421 54.13 11.31 42.80
CA GLY A 421 53.20 11.30 43.93
C GLY A 421 51.80 10.87 43.48
N ASP A 422 51.05 10.24 44.38
CA ASP A 422 49.67 9.72 44.17
C ASP A 422 48.66 10.81 43.73
N THR A 423 49.06 12.08 43.75
CA THR A 423 48.36 13.21 43.16
C THR A 423 49.38 14.20 42.61
N LEU A 424 49.27 14.53 41.32
CA LEU A 424 50.06 15.57 40.68
C LEU A 424 49.39 16.94 40.82
N ASN A 425 50.11 17.87 41.46
CA ASN A 425 49.72 19.27 41.53
C ASN A 425 50.32 20.01 40.34
N VAL A 426 49.50 20.28 39.31
CA VAL A 426 49.84 21.22 38.24
C VAL A 426 48.95 22.46 38.34
N LYS A 427 49.53 23.63 38.07
CA LYS A 427 48.87 24.90 38.36
C LYS A 427 47.77 25.27 37.36
N ASP A 428 48.03 25.11 36.06
CA ASP A 428 47.21 25.74 35.01
C ASP A 428 46.67 24.74 33.95
N ALA A 429 47.45 23.72 33.56
CA ALA A 429 46.98 22.64 32.68
C ALA A 429 47.90 21.41 32.70
N ILE A 430 47.32 20.21 32.55
CA ILE A 430 48.07 19.02 32.09
C ILE A 430 48.11 19.03 30.56
N ASN A 431 49.30 18.79 30.00
CA ASN A 431 49.55 18.68 28.58
C ASN A 431 49.99 17.25 28.26
N VAL A 432 49.06 16.37 27.85
CA VAL A 432 49.42 15.00 27.48
C VAL A 432 49.89 14.97 26.03
N GLY A 433 51.14 14.55 25.81
CA GLY A 433 51.78 14.42 24.49
C GLY A 433 52.66 15.62 24.08
N SER A 434 53.65 15.35 23.22
CA SER A 434 54.58 16.34 22.68
C SER A 434 54.19 16.78 21.26
N GLY A 435 53.43 17.88 21.15
CA GLY A 435 53.00 18.44 19.87
C GLY A 435 52.21 19.75 20.02
N THR A 436 51.61 20.22 18.94
CA THR A 436 50.67 21.37 18.95
C THR A 436 49.25 20.96 19.36
N SER A 437 48.82 19.76 18.97
CA SER A 437 47.54 19.14 19.39
C SER A 437 47.78 18.24 20.60
N LYS A 438 47.46 18.75 21.79
CA LYS A 438 47.66 18.05 23.08
C LYS A 438 46.33 17.99 23.82
N ILE A 439 46.07 16.88 24.52
CA ILE A 439 44.95 16.82 25.46
C ILE A 439 45.27 17.81 26.59
N LYS A 440 44.42 18.81 26.75
CA LYS A 440 44.52 19.87 27.75
C LYS A 440 43.40 19.69 28.77
N ILE A 441 43.74 19.17 29.96
CA ILE A 441 42.82 19.21 31.10
C ILE A 441 42.99 20.60 31.74
N ASP A 442 41.93 21.41 31.74
CA ASP A 442 41.90 22.78 32.27
C ASP A 442 41.00 22.86 33.50
N GLY A 443 41.64 23.06 34.66
CA GLY A 443 40.96 23.16 35.95
C GLY A 443 40.42 24.54 36.30
N THR A 444 40.61 25.55 35.45
CA THR A 444 40.02 26.88 35.64
C THR A 444 38.65 26.94 34.97
N THR A 445 38.49 26.30 33.81
CA THR A 445 37.21 26.17 33.08
C THR A 445 36.48 24.86 33.38
N ASN A 446 37.16 23.90 33.99
CA ASN A 446 36.70 22.53 34.21
C ASN A 446 36.32 21.80 32.92
N THR A 447 37.18 21.93 31.91
CA THR A 447 37.00 21.33 30.57
C THR A 447 38.19 20.47 30.18
N ILE A 448 37.93 19.46 29.35
CA ILE A 448 38.98 18.67 28.67
C ILE A 448 38.97 19.07 27.20
N GLY A 449 40.00 19.83 26.81
CA GLY A 449 40.21 20.30 25.45
C GLY A 449 41.23 19.48 24.67
N GLY A 450 41.29 19.71 23.36
CA GLY A 450 42.34 19.13 22.50
C GLY A 450 42.11 17.69 22.05
N LEU A 451 40.92 17.14 22.32
CA LEU A 451 40.45 15.90 21.70
C LEU A 451 40.46 16.02 20.16
N SER A 452 40.86 14.94 19.48
CA SER A 452 41.06 14.91 18.03
C SER A 452 39.84 14.40 17.25
N ASN A 453 38.93 13.67 17.90
CA ASN A 453 37.69 13.12 17.34
C ASN A 453 36.58 14.19 17.18
N LYS A 454 36.89 15.33 16.55
CA LYS A 454 35.95 16.45 16.37
C LYS A 454 34.87 16.24 15.31
N THR A 455 34.89 15.12 14.60
CA THR A 455 33.91 14.77 13.57
C THR A 455 33.44 13.34 13.77
N TRP A 456 32.17 13.08 13.47
CA TRP A 456 31.65 11.71 13.40
C TRP A 456 32.10 11.08 12.08
N ASN A 457 32.74 9.91 12.15
CA ASN A 457 33.28 9.19 10.99
C ASN A 457 32.47 7.92 10.64
N GLY A 458 31.30 7.73 11.28
CA GLY A 458 30.46 6.54 11.11
C GLY A 458 30.75 5.39 12.09
N THR A 459 31.80 5.45 12.91
CA THR A 459 32.20 4.34 13.80
C THR A 459 32.53 4.82 15.21
N ALA A 460 31.84 4.29 16.22
CA ALA A 460 32.18 4.52 17.61
C ALA A 460 33.42 3.69 18.01
N VAL A 461 34.38 4.31 18.70
CA VAL A 461 35.55 3.62 19.26
C VAL A 461 35.33 3.45 20.76
N SER A 462 35.18 2.20 21.20
CA SER A 462 34.96 1.90 22.63
C SER A 462 36.11 2.42 23.49
N GLY A 463 35.77 3.04 24.63
CA GLY A 463 36.74 3.67 25.54
C GLY A 463 37.22 5.07 25.13
N GLN A 464 36.72 5.67 24.05
CA GLN A 464 36.97 7.08 23.71
C GLN A 464 35.80 7.97 24.13
N ALA A 465 36.09 9.14 24.70
CA ALA A 465 35.09 10.16 25.02
C ALA A 465 34.64 10.88 23.73
N ALA A 466 33.32 10.97 23.51
CA ALA A 466 32.75 11.76 22.42
C ALA A 466 32.95 13.27 22.67
N THR A 467 33.20 14.04 21.60
CA THR A 467 33.15 15.51 21.71
C THR A 467 31.72 16.01 21.61
N GLU A 468 31.46 17.21 22.13
CA GLU A 468 30.16 17.88 21.91
C GLU A 468 29.85 18.09 20.42
N ASP A 469 30.87 18.26 19.56
CA ASP A 469 30.71 18.34 18.10
C ASP A 469 30.11 17.04 17.51
N GLN A 470 30.54 15.88 18.02
CA GLN A 470 29.99 14.58 17.61
C GLN A 470 28.55 14.40 18.13
N LEU A 471 28.27 14.87 19.34
CA LEU A 471 26.92 14.81 19.93
C LEU A 471 25.93 15.73 19.18
N GLN A 472 26.36 16.95 18.81
CA GLN A 472 25.59 17.86 17.96
C GLN A 472 25.29 17.21 16.60
N ALA A 473 26.29 16.60 15.93
CA ALA A 473 26.09 15.96 14.64
C ALA A 473 25.06 14.79 14.70
N VAL A 474 25.02 14.05 15.81
CA VAL A 474 23.98 13.03 16.07
C VAL A 474 22.62 13.67 16.35
N SER A 475 22.57 14.73 17.16
CA SER A 475 21.33 15.47 17.46
C SER A 475 20.72 16.12 16.21
N ASP A 476 21.54 16.69 15.33
CA ASP A 476 21.11 17.32 14.09
C ASP A 476 20.61 16.29 13.07
N ALA A 477 21.31 15.15 12.96
CA ALA A 477 20.86 14.03 12.12
C ALA A 477 19.53 13.45 12.61
N GLN A 478 19.38 13.25 13.93
CA GLN A 478 18.13 12.79 14.54
C GLN A 478 16.99 13.80 14.36
N LYS A 479 17.27 15.11 14.47
CA LYS A 479 16.26 16.14 14.17
C LYS A 479 15.86 16.13 12.69
N ALA A 480 16.79 15.96 11.77
CA ALA A 480 16.49 15.88 10.33
C ALA A 480 15.62 14.67 9.97
N THR A 481 15.79 13.53 10.64
CA THR A 481 14.88 12.38 10.50
C THR A 481 13.54 12.60 11.21
N ASP A 482 13.53 13.24 12.38
CA ASP A 482 12.32 13.55 13.14
C ASP A 482 11.40 14.55 12.42
N ASP A 483 11.95 15.60 11.80
CA ASP A 483 11.18 16.60 11.04
C ASP A 483 10.54 16.01 9.77
N ALA A 484 11.09 14.92 9.23
CA ALA A 484 10.61 14.24 8.02
C ALA A 484 9.70 13.02 8.29
N ALA A 485 9.59 12.57 9.54
CA ALA A 485 8.86 11.36 9.90
C ALA A 485 7.33 11.56 9.96
N VAL A 486 6.57 10.57 9.49
CA VAL A 486 5.13 10.47 9.80
C VAL A 486 5.00 9.98 11.25
N LYS A 487 4.20 10.69 12.05
CA LYS A 487 3.99 10.43 13.48
C LYS A 487 2.51 10.32 13.80
N TYR A 488 2.20 9.71 14.94
CA TYR A 488 0.90 9.89 15.59
C TYR A 488 0.76 11.33 16.08
N ASP A 489 -0.47 11.86 16.08
CA ASP A 489 -0.77 13.20 16.61
C ASP A 489 -0.49 13.29 18.12
N ASP A 490 -0.69 12.17 18.83
CA ASP A 490 -0.33 11.96 20.24
C ASP A 490 0.40 10.60 20.36
N PRO A 491 1.61 10.55 20.95
CA PRO A 491 2.43 9.34 21.04
C PRO A 491 1.99 8.36 22.13
N LEU A 492 1.06 8.74 23.02
CA LEU A 492 0.54 7.91 24.10
C LEU A 492 -0.76 7.21 23.68
N THR A 493 -1.68 7.92 23.01
CA THR A 493 -2.96 7.35 22.56
C THR A 493 -2.85 6.62 21.23
N LYS A 494 -2.06 7.16 20.28
CA LYS A 494 -1.85 6.64 18.91
C LYS A 494 -3.15 6.45 18.11
N ASP A 495 -4.22 7.15 18.48
CA ASP A 495 -5.57 7.05 17.90
C ASP A 495 -5.78 7.88 16.62
N LYS A 496 -4.85 8.79 16.31
CA LYS A 496 -4.89 9.64 15.11
C LYS A 496 -3.52 9.87 14.48
N VAL A 497 -3.51 10.01 13.15
CA VAL A 497 -2.36 10.45 12.33
C VAL A 497 -2.84 11.56 11.39
N THR A 498 -2.15 12.69 11.39
CA THR A 498 -2.30 13.77 10.39
C THR A 498 -1.12 13.75 9.42
N LEU A 499 -1.37 13.46 8.14
CA LEU A 499 -0.30 13.55 7.15
C LEU A 499 0.17 15.00 7.00
N GLY A 500 1.48 15.21 6.95
CA GLY A 500 2.08 16.55 6.99
C GLY A 500 2.19 17.16 8.40
N GLY A 501 1.94 16.38 9.46
CA GLY A 501 2.13 16.77 10.85
C GLY A 501 0.85 17.20 11.57
N ALA A 502 0.86 17.10 12.90
CA ALA A 502 -0.27 17.48 13.75
C ALA A 502 -0.66 18.95 13.52
N GLY A 503 -1.95 19.21 13.30
CA GLY A 503 -2.47 20.55 12.97
C GLY A 503 -2.27 20.99 11.52
N SER A 504 -1.67 20.17 10.65
CA SER A 504 -1.57 20.49 9.22
C SER A 504 -2.93 20.51 8.52
N THR A 505 -3.12 21.52 7.67
CA THR A 505 -4.36 21.78 6.90
C THR A 505 -4.16 21.63 5.39
N THR A 506 -2.96 21.28 4.93
CA THR A 506 -2.62 21.10 3.50
C THR A 506 -2.59 19.61 3.17
N PRO A 507 -3.55 19.07 2.39
CA PRO A 507 -3.64 17.62 2.19
C PRO A 507 -2.45 17.01 1.43
N VAL A 508 -1.97 15.86 1.92
CA VAL A 508 -0.81 15.14 1.39
C VAL A 508 -1.27 13.92 0.58
N THR A 509 -0.68 13.71 -0.60
CA THR A 509 -0.91 12.50 -1.40
C THR A 509 -0.25 11.30 -0.72
N LEU A 510 -1.04 10.27 -0.41
CA LEU A 510 -0.55 8.97 0.03
C LEU A 510 -0.64 8.01 -1.17
N THR A 511 0.50 7.52 -1.64
CA THR A 511 0.62 6.68 -2.85
C THR A 511 1.33 5.35 -2.55
N ASN A 512 1.42 4.47 -3.55
CA ASN A 512 1.86 3.07 -3.40
C ASN A 512 1.02 2.28 -2.36
N VAL A 513 -0.24 2.68 -2.17
CA VAL A 513 -1.22 1.96 -1.36
C VAL A 513 -1.66 0.73 -2.12
N LYS A 514 -1.21 -0.41 -1.62
CA LYS A 514 -1.75 -1.72 -1.96
C LYS A 514 -3.26 -1.72 -1.70
N ALA A 515 -4.04 -2.25 -2.64
CA ALA A 515 -5.49 -2.38 -2.50
C ALA A 515 -5.87 -3.06 -1.16
N GLY A 516 -6.93 -2.59 -0.52
CA GLY A 516 -7.51 -3.21 0.68
C GLY A 516 -8.44 -4.39 0.33
N ALA A 517 -8.93 -5.15 1.33
CA ALA A 517 -10.08 -6.03 1.11
C ALA A 517 -11.36 -5.21 1.32
N VAL A 518 -12.36 -5.50 0.49
CA VAL A 518 -13.70 -4.93 0.63
C VAL A 518 -14.59 -5.98 1.29
N ASN A 519 -14.64 -5.98 2.62
CA ASN A 519 -15.52 -6.81 3.43
C ASN A 519 -15.90 -6.09 4.73
N SER A 520 -16.91 -6.59 5.45
CA SER A 520 -17.54 -5.90 6.59
C SER A 520 -16.69 -5.79 7.86
N SER A 521 -15.53 -6.45 7.93
CA SER A 521 -14.58 -6.36 9.05
C SER A 521 -13.23 -5.74 8.65
N SER A 522 -13.12 -5.22 7.42
CA SER A 522 -11.89 -4.65 6.90
C SER A 522 -11.64 -3.22 7.41
N THR A 523 -10.43 -2.98 7.90
CA THR A 523 -9.95 -1.67 8.40
C THR A 523 -8.80 -1.10 7.57
N ASP A 524 -8.48 -1.71 6.42
CA ASP A 524 -7.40 -1.24 5.54
C ASP A 524 -7.88 -0.06 4.68
N ALA A 525 -6.95 0.84 4.33
CA ALA A 525 -7.17 1.83 3.29
C ALA A 525 -7.48 1.17 1.93
N ILE A 526 -8.32 1.82 1.12
CA ILE A 526 -8.57 1.45 -0.27
C ILE A 526 -7.98 2.48 -1.24
N ASN A 527 -7.59 2.03 -2.42
CA ASN A 527 -6.91 2.85 -3.41
C ASN A 527 -7.81 3.27 -4.59
N GLY A 528 -7.31 4.16 -5.45
CA GLY A 528 -8.03 4.69 -6.60
C GLY A 528 -8.51 3.63 -7.59
N SER A 529 -7.77 2.52 -7.77
CA SER A 529 -8.20 1.41 -8.63
C SER A 529 -9.45 0.68 -8.10
N GLN A 530 -9.64 0.66 -6.77
CA GLN A 530 -10.84 0.08 -6.14
C GLN A 530 -12.07 0.95 -6.35
N LEU A 531 -11.94 2.26 -6.12
CA LEU A 531 -13.04 3.19 -6.35
C LEU A 531 -13.42 3.26 -7.84
N HIS A 532 -12.42 3.21 -8.73
CA HIS A 532 -12.66 3.08 -10.17
C HIS A 532 -13.39 1.78 -10.53
N GLY A 533 -13.02 0.64 -9.93
CA GLY A 533 -13.71 -0.64 -10.16
C GLY A 533 -15.19 -0.62 -9.75
N VAL A 534 -15.51 0.06 -8.64
CA VAL A 534 -16.91 0.29 -8.21
C VAL A 534 -17.62 1.23 -9.18
N ALA A 535 -16.99 2.34 -9.57
CA ALA A 535 -17.56 3.31 -10.50
C ALA A 535 -17.83 2.70 -11.89
N ASP A 536 -16.92 1.88 -12.42
CA ASP A 536 -17.11 1.19 -13.70
C ASP A 536 -18.19 0.11 -13.63
N SER A 537 -18.27 -0.61 -12.50
CA SER A 537 -19.38 -1.55 -12.26
C SER A 537 -20.74 -0.85 -12.29
N VAL A 538 -20.86 0.33 -11.67
CA VAL A 538 -22.08 1.15 -11.70
C VAL A 538 -22.36 1.68 -13.12
N LYS A 539 -21.36 2.26 -13.79
CA LYS A 539 -21.48 2.73 -15.18
C LYS A 539 -21.99 1.62 -16.11
N ASN A 540 -21.45 0.41 -15.99
CA ASN A 540 -21.82 -0.72 -16.84
C ASN A 540 -23.20 -1.28 -16.48
N ALA A 541 -23.64 -1.18 -15.21
CA ALA A 541 -24.98 -1.55 -14.79
C ALA A 541 -26.07 -0.56 -15.25
N ILE A 542 -25.74 0.72 -15.41
CA ILE A 542 -26.64 1.75 -15.98
C ILE A 542 -26.65 1.69 -17.51
N GLY A 543 -25.47 1.49 -18.12
CA GLY A 543 -25.28 1.48 -19.57
C GLY A 543 -25.50 2.86 -20.22
N GLY A 544 -25.83 2.87 -21.52
CA GLY A 544 -26.04 4.09 -22.30
C GLY A 544 -24.79 4.98 -22.40
N SER A 545 -24.99 6.28 -22.51
CA SER A 545 -23.91 7.29 -22.61
C SER A 545 -23.35 7.69 -21.22
N THR A 546 -23.09 6.68 -20.37
CA THR A 546 -22.59 6.90 -19.00
C THR A 546 -21.06 6.91 -18.97
N THR A 547 -20.48 7.94 -18.39
CA THR A 547 -19.03 8.18 -18.33
C THR A 547 -18.52 8.30 -16.91
N ILE A 548 -17.20 8.18 -16.73
CA ILE A 548 -16.50 8.35 -15.45
C ILE A 548 -15.40 9.38 -15.64
N ASP A 549 -15.32 10.35 -14.73
CA ASP A 549 -14.16 11.23 -14.63
C ASP A 549 -12.99 10.51 -13.93
N ALA A 550 -11.90 10.28 -14.64
CA ALA A 550 -10.75 9.50 -14.16
C ALA A 550 -9.90 10.20 -13.05
N THR A 551 -10.25 11.43 -12.68
CA THR A 551 -9.58 12.19 -11.61
C THR A 551 -10.34 12.06 -10.30
N THR A 552 -11.66 12.17 -10.35
CA THR A 552 -12.57 12.25 -9.19
C THR A 552 -13.36 10.97 -8.92
N GLY A 553 -13.53 10.12 -9.94
CA GLY A 553 -14.42 8.95 -9.93
C GLY A 553 -15.88 9.28 -10.23
N ALA A 554 -16.24 10.55 -10.43
CA ALA A 554 -17.62 10.97 -10.62
C ALA A 554 -18.24 10.33 -11.87
N ILE A 555 -19.47 9.83 -11.74
CA ILE A 555 -20.21 9.12 -12.79
C ILE A 555 -21.25 10.07 -13.39
N THR A 556 -21.15 10.33 -14.69
CA THR A 556 -22.09 11.20 -15.40
C THR A 556 -22.95 10.39 -16.35
N THR A 557 -24.27 10.36 -16.09
CA THR A 557 -25.28 9.71 -16.92
C THR A 557 -25.88 10.70 -17.92
N SER A 558 -26.17 10.25 -19.14
CA SER A 558 -26.92 11.06 -20.11
C SER A 558 -27.81 10.22 -21.03
N ASN A 559 -28.99 10.75 -21.36
CA ASN A 559 -29.97 10.17 -22.29
C ASN A 559 -30.21 8.64 -22.09
N ILE A 560 -30.50 8.24 -20.85
CA ILE A 560 -30.67 6.83 -20.46
C ILE A 560 -31.81 6.20 -21.28
N GLY A 561 -31.50 5.11 -21.97
CA GLY A 561 -32.45 4.39 -22.83
C GLY A 561 -32.98 5.19 -24.03
N GLY A 562 -32.37 6.33 -24.40
CA GLY A 562 -32.90 7.22 -25.44
C GLY A 562 -34.10 8.07 -25.01
N THR A 563 -34.43 8.10 -23.71
CA THR A 563 -35.64 8.76 -23.17
C THR A 563 -35.55 10.28 -23.06
N GLY A 564 -34.38 10.89 -23.35
CA GLY A 564 -34.06 12.28 -23.04
C GLY A 564 -33.71 12.54 -21.57
N SER A 565 -33.94 11.58 -20.66
CA SER A 565 -33.62 11.72 -19.23
C SER A 565 -32.15 11.41 -18.94
N ASN A 566 -31.55 12.17 -18.03
CA ASN A 566 -30.23 11.86 -17.46
C ASN A 566 -30.32 10.99 -16.19
N THR A 567 -31.52 10.70 -15.68
CA THR A 567 -31.76 9.87 -14.48
C THR A 567 -32.65 8.67 -14.80
N ILE A 568 -32.47 7.57 -14.08
CA ILE A 568 -33.27 6.34 -14.21
C ILE A 568 -34.74 6.63 -13.84
N ASP A 569 -34.99 7.39 -12.78
CA ASP A 569 -36.30 7.87 -12.36
C ASP A 569 -37.04 8.63 -13.47
N GLY A 570 -36.37 9.60 -14.12
CA GLY A 570 -36.95 10.33 -15.24
C GLY A 570 -37.14 9.47 -16.49
N ALA A 571 -36.24 8.51 -16.74
CA ALA A 571 -36.33 7.59 -17.87
C ALA A 571 -37.52 6.63 -17.71
N ILE A 572 -37.65 6.01 -16.54
CA ILE A 572 -38.78 5.14 -16.18
C ILE A 572 -40.08 5.94 -16.18
N THR A 573 -40.11 7.18 -15.70
CA THR A 573 -41.28 8.07 -15.81
C THR A 573 -41.67 8.30 -17.28
N SER A 574 -40.71 8.62 -18.14
CA SER A 574 -40.95 8.86 -19.57
C SER A 574 -41.57 7.64 -20.27
N VAL A 575 -41.03 6.44 -20.02
CA VAL A 575 -41.58 5.18 -20.59
C VAL A 575 -42.94 4.82 -19.97
N LYS A 576 -43.14 5.03 -18.67
CA LYS A 576 -44.44 4.84 -17.98
C LYS A 576 -45.53 5.72 -18.58
N ASP A 577 -45.21 6.98 -18.81
CA ASP A 577 -46.14 7.96 -19.37
C ASP A 577 -46.45 7.66 -20.85
N ALA A 578 -45.45 7.23 -21.62
CA ALA A 578 -45.64 6.77 -23.00
C ALA A 578 -46.55 5.52 -23.05
N ALA A 579 -46.28 4.52 -22.21
CA ALA A 579 -47.15 3.35 -22.05
C ALA A 579 -48.58 3.74 -21.67
N THR A 580 -48.76 4.60 -20.67
CA THR A 580 -50.09 5.07 -20.22
C THR A 580 -50.86 5.80 -21.32
N LYS A 581 -50.16 6.49 -22.24
CA LYS A 581 -50.75 7.21 -23.38
C LYS A 581 -51.06 6.30 -24.59
N ALA A 582 -50.52 5.09 -24.68
CA ALA A 582 -50.65 4.20 -25.83
C ALA A 582 -52.04 3.52 -25.99
N LYS A 583 -53.07 4.01 -25.30
CA LYS A 583 -54.42 3.43 -25.30
C LYS A 583 -55.15 3.70 -26.61
N THR A 584 -55.55 2.65 -27.31
CA THR A 584 -56.38 2.73 -28.53
C THR A 584 -57.87 2.88 -28.19
N THR A 585 -58.63 3.50 -29.09
CA THR A 585 -60.10 3.54 -29.08
C THR A 585 -60.65 2.93 -30.36
N VAL A 586 -61.67 2.09 -30.27
CA VAL A 586 -62.37 1.49 -31.42
C VAL A 586 -63.84 1.90 -31.39
N THR A 587 -64.37 2.38 -32.52
CA THR A 587 -65.76 2.77 -32.73
C THR A 587 -66.38 1.92 -33.84
N ALA A 588 -67.65 1.55 -33.68
CA ALA A 588 -68.40 0.82 -34.70
C ALA A 588 -68.87 1.74 -35.84
N GLY A 589 -69.03 1.16 -37.03
CA GLY A 589 -69.71 1.76 -38.18
C GLY A 589 -70.75 0.79 -38.75
N ASP A 590 -71.40 1.17 -39.84
CA ASP A 590 -72.49 0.37 -40.42
C ASP A 590 -72.07 -1.06 -40.79
N ASN A 591 -73.00 -2.01 -40.63
CA ASN A 591 -72.78 -3.46 -40.78
C ASN A 591 -71.69 -4.10 -39.87
N VAL A 592 -71.07 -3.36 -38.94
CA VAL A 592 -69.99 -3.87 -38.05
C VAL A 592 -70.41 -3.86 -36.57
N VAL A 593 -70.16 -4.97 -35.88
CA VAL A 593 -70.35 -5.08 -34.42
C VAL A 593 -68.97 -5.06 -33.74
N VAL A 594 -68.82 -4.21 -32.72
CA VAL A 594 -67.61 -4.09 -31.90
C VAL A 594 -67.94 -4.39 -30.44
N THR A 595 -67.35 -5.45 -29.88
CA THR A 595 -67.57 -5.88 -28.49
C THR A 595 -66.26 -5.70 -27.68
N PRO A 596 -66.19 -4.77 -26.72
CA PRO A 596 -65.03 -4.61 -25.85
C PRO A 596 -64.98 -5.71 -24.77
N THR A 597 -63.80 -6.27 -24.55
CA THR A 597 -63.50 -7.29 -23.53
C THR A 597 -62.10 -7.03 -22.93
N THR A 598 -61.79 -7.65 -21.78
CA THR A 598 -60.46 -7.58 -21.17
C THR A 598 -59.76 -8.92 -21.33
N ASN A 599 -58.51 -8.90 -21.79
CA ASN A 599 -57.66 -10.09 -21.89
C ASN A 599 -57.16 -10.55 -20.51
N ALA A 600 -56.67 -11.80 -20.42
CA ALA A 600 -56.17 -12.37 -19.17
C ALA A 600 -54.90 -11.68 -18.62
N ASP A 601 -54.16 -10.93 -19.45
CA ASP A 601 -53.03 -10.08 -19.07
C ASP A 601 -53.45 -8.65 -18.64
N GLY A 602 -54.75 -8.36 -18.62
CA GLY A 602 -55.32 -7.05 -18.32
C GLY A 602 -55.28 -6.06 -19.49
N SER A 603 -54.85 -6.47 -20.68
CA SER A 603 -54.89 -5.64 -21.89
C SER A 603 -56.30 -5.54 -22.47
N SER A 604 -56.55 -4.51 -23.29
CA SER A 604 -57.88 -4.26 -23.88
C SER A 604 -58.07 -5.06 -25.17
N ASN A 605 -59.19 -5.75 -25.33
CA ASN A 605 -59.54 -6.43 -26.58
C ASN A 605 -60.85 -5.91 -27.18
N TYR A 606 -60.87 -5.75 -28.49
CA TYR A 606 -62.08 -5.43 -29.25
C TYR A 606 -62.35 -6.56 -30.25
N GLN A 607 -63.40 -7.34 -30.00
CA GLN A 607 -63.87 -8.31 -31.00
C GLN A 607 -64.65 -7.55 -32.07
N VAL A 608 -64.27 -7.75 -33.34
CA VAL A 608 -64.88 -7.07 -34.50
C VAL A 608 -65.40 -8.11 -35.47
N ALA A 609 -66.71 -8.09 -35.69
CA ALA A 609 -67.42 -9.03 -36.57
C ALA A 609 -68.36 -8.27 -37.53
N THR A 610 -68.72 -8.90 -38.65
CA THR A 610 -69.88 -8.44 -39.41
C THR A 610 -71.16 -8.62 -38.58
N ALA A 611 -72.18 -7.82 -38.86
CA ALA A 611 -73.55 -8.19 -38.47
C ALA A 611 -73.92 -9.57 -39.04
N LYS A 612 -74.84 -10.28 -38.40
CA LYS A 612 -75.29 -11.62 -38.86
C LYS A 612 -75.97 -11.53 -40.23
N ASP A 613 -76.72 -10.46 -40.44
CA ASP A 613 -77.30 -10.07 -41.71
C ASP A 613 -76.49 -8.87 -42.23
N VAL A 614 -75.75 -9.07 -43.33
CA VAL A 614 -74.96 -8.01 -43.99
C VAL A 614 -75.69 -7.48 -45.21
N ASN A 615 -76.21 -6.25 -45.11
CA ASN A 615 -76.90 -5.61 -46.23
C ASN A 615 -75.93 -4.76 -47.05
N PHE A 616 -75.68 -5.17 -48.30
CA PHE A 616 -74.87 -4.42 -49.27
C PHE A 616 -75.78 -3.84 -50.35
N ASP A 617 -75.77 -2.51 -50.53
CA ASP A 617 -76.62 -1.83 -51.53
C ASP A 617 -76.26 -2.17 -52.99
N LYS A 618 -75.08 -2.77 -53.21
CA LYS A 618 -74.51 -3.19 -54.49
C LYS A 618 -73.26 -4.04 -54.25
N VAL A 619 -73.02 -5.08 -55.07
CA VAL A 619 -71.85 -5.97 -54.94
C VAL A 619 -71.15 -6.10 -56.30
N THR A 620 -70.02 -5.38 -56.44
CA THR A 620 -69.24 -5.35 -57.68
C THR A 620 -68.13 -6.40 -57.63
N VAL A 621 -68.12 -7.34 -58.60
CA VAL A 621 -67.14 -8.44 -58.66
C VAL A 621 -66.37 -8.34 -59.97
N GLY A 622 -65.09 -7.99 -59.87
CA GLY A 622 -64.28 -7.61 -61.04
C GLY A 622 -64.81 -6.33 -61.71
N SER A 623 -64.85 -6.30 -63.04
CA SER A 623 -65.39 -5.17 -63.81
C SER A 623 -66.93 -5.15 -63.90
N VAL A 624 -67.63 -6.12 -63.29
CA VAL A 624 -69.09 -6.22 -63.34
C VAL A 624 -69.70 -5.68 -62.05
N VAL A 625 -70.42 -4.57 -62.20
CA VAL A 625 -71.37 -4.06 -61.20
C VAL A 625 -72.61 -4.95 -61.21
N VAL A 626 -73.00 -5.42 -60.03
CA VAL A 626 -74.33 -5.99 -59.74
C VAL A 626 -74.96 -5.17 -58.62
#